data_AF-W5MFE4-F1
#
_entry.id   AF-W5MFE4-F1
#
_cell.length_a   1.000
_cell.length_b   1.000
_cell.length_c   1.000
_cell.angle_alpha   90.00
_cell.angle_beta   90.00
_cell.angle_gamma   90.00
#
_symmetry.space_group_name_H-M   'P 1'
#
loop_
_entity.id
_entity.type
_entity.pdbx_description
1 polymer ?
#
loop_
_entity_poly.entity_id
_entity_poly.type
_entity_poly.pdbx_seq_one_letter_code
_entity_poly.pdbx_strand_id
1 'polypeptide(L)'
;MTSEAPTPRGVIYNRDYLAAHMNFVEVLFSVISELGKMAPAGSKKGILERLDAGEIVIGDGGFVFALEKRGYVKAGPWTPEAAVEHPEAVRQLHREFLRAGANVMQTFTFYASDDKLENRGNDLRISGEKINEAACDLAREVANEGDALVAGGVSQTPSYLSCKSENEVKAIFKKQLEVFIKKNVDFLIAEYFEHVEEAEWAVQVLNTSGKPVAATLCIGPEGDLNGVSCGECAVRLVKAGAKIVGVNCHFDPMTCLKTVKLMKEGLEAAKLKAHLMIQPLAYHTPDCNHQGFIDLPEFPFALEPRILTRWDMHKYAREAYKMGIRYIGGCCGFEPYHTRALAEELAPERGFLPDASQKHGSWGNGLDMHTKPWVRARARRDYWEKLLPASGRPLCPSMSTPDGWGVTKGHADLMQQREATTEGQLKELFEKQKKAKVTA
;
A
#
# COMPACT_ATOMS: atom_id res chain seq x y z
N MET A 1 76.26 -27.49 32.97
CA MET A 1 75.27 -27.04 31.97
C MET A 1 73.92 -27.56 32.42
N THR A 2 73.22 -26.74 33.19
CA THR A 2 71.89 -27.00 33.76
C THR A 2 70.94 -26.01 33.09
N SER A 3 70.03 -26.48 32.24
CA SER A 3 69.02 -25.62 31.61
C SER A 3 67.64 -25.95 32.18
N GLU A 4 67.12 -25.00 32.96
CA GLU A 4 65.78 -24.99 33.53
C GLU A 4 64.69 -24.90 32.46
N ALA A 5 63.59 -25.61 32.68
CA ALA A 5 62.38 -25.53 31.87
C ALA A 5 61.48 -24.36 32.34
N PRO A 6 60.82 -23.62 31.44
CA PRO A 6 59.91 -22.55 31.84
C PRO A 6 58.50 -23.08 32.14
N THR A 7 57.98 -22.74 33.32
CA THR A 7 56.58 -22.90 33.76
C THR A 7 55.60 -22.07 32.90
N PRO A 8 54.38 -22.56 32.61
CA PRO A 8 53.37 -21.77 31.90
C PRO A 8 52.79 -20.68 32.80
N ARG A 9 52.79 -19.42 32.33
CA ARG A 9 52.07 -18.32 32.96
C ARG A 9 50.56 -18.54 32.81
N GLY A 10 49.86 -18.53 33.94
CA GLY A 10 48.40 -18.61 34.00
C GLY A 10 47.74 -17.44 33.28
N VAL A 11 46.76 -17.75 32.43
CA VAL A 11 45.85 -16.77 31.85
C VAL A 11 44.89 -16.34 32.95
N ILE A 12 45.07 -15.13 33.48
CA ILE A 12 44.10 -14.48 34.36
C ILE A 12 42.92 -14.08 33.47
N TYR A 13 41.85 -14.86 33.49
CA TYR A 13 40.56 -14.40 32.95
C TYR A 13 40.07 -13.26 33.83
N ASN A 14 40.03 -12.07 33.26
CA ASN A 14 39.48 -10.89 33.91
C ASN A 14 37.98 -11.14 34.18
N ARG A 15 37.61 -11.27 35.47
CA ARG A 15 36.23 -11.54 35.93
C ARG A 15 35.22 -10.51 35.40
N ASP A 16 35.67 -9.30 35.10
CA ASP A 16 34.82 -8.22 34.59
C ASP A 16 34.38 -8.44 33.13
N TYR A 17 35.16 -9.19 32.33
CA TYR A 17 34.83 -9.50 30.94
C TYR A 17 33.72 -10.57 30.82
N LEU A 18 33.71 -11.53 31.75
CA LEU A 18 32.69 -12.57 31.86
C LEU A 18 31.35 -12.00 32.36
N ALA A 19 31.39 -11.05 33.31
CA ALA A 19 30.19 -10.38 33.81
C ALA A 19 29.52 -9.49 32.74
N ALA A 20 30.31 -8.78 31.93
CA ALA A 20 29.79 -7.98 30.82
C ALA A 20 29.17 -8.83 29.69
N HIS A 21 29.74 -10.01 29.40
CA HIS A 21 29.17 -10.96 28.43
C HIS A 21 27.91 -11.65 28.96
N MET A 22 27.84 -12.00 30.25
CA MET A 22 26.62 -12.58 30.84
C MET A 22 25.46 -11.59 30.82
N ASN A 23 25.69 -10.31 31.15
CA ASN A 23 24.66 -9.28 31.05
C ASN A 23 24.18 -9.04 29.60
N PHE A 24 25.07 -9.14 28.61
CA PHE A 24 24.67 -8.97 27.21
C PHE A 24 23.84 -10.15 26.71
N VAL A 25 24.17 -11.37 27.13
CA VAL A 25 23.42 -12.59 26.80
C VAL A 25 22.06 -12.62 27.50
N GLU A 26 21.96 -12.19 28.76
CA GLU A 26 20.67 -12.10 29.47
C GLU A 26 19.76 -11.01 28.88
N VAL A 27 20.30 -9.85 28.49
CA VAL A 27 19.53 -8.82 27.77
C VAL A 27 19.08 -9.33 26.40
N LEU A 28 19.95 -10.06 25.68
CA LEU A 28 19.59 -10.65 24.38
C LEU A 28 18.53 -11.75 24.53
N PHE A 29 18.61 -12.60 25.55
CA PHE A 29 17.60 -13.61 25.86
C PHE A 29 16.27 -12.98 26.32
N SER A 30 16.32 -11.89 27.09
CA SER A 30 15.13 -11.13 27.49
C SER A 30 14.42 -10.54 26.27
N VAL A 31 15.17 -9.89 25.37
CA VAL A 31 14.65 -9.33 24.11
C VAL A 31 14.11 -10.43 23.18
N ILE A 32 14.79 -11.57 23.08
CA ILE A 32 14.32 -12.72 22.28
C ILE A 32 13.05 -13.34 22.90
N SER A 33 12.94 -13.39 24.24
CA SER A 33 11.75 -13.93 24.92
C SER A 33 10.53 -13.01 24.84
N GLU A 34 10.72 -11.69 24.79
CA GLU A 34 9.64 -10.73 24.58
C GLU A 34 9.14 -10.72 23.13
N LEU A 35 10.03 -10.93 22.16
CA LEU A 35 9.70 -11.00 20.72
C LEU A 35 8.97 -12.29 20.30
N GLY A 36 8.82 -13.26 21.19
CA GLY A 36 8.16 -14.55 20.94
C GLY A 36 6.65 -14.60 21.25
N LYS A 37 6.04 -13.49 21.68
CA LYS A 37 4.60 -13.46 22.00
C LYS A 37 3.76 -13.29 20.74
N MET A 38 3.04 -14.34 20.36
CA MET A 38 1.96 -14.25 19.36
C MET A 38 0.83 -13.37 19.88
N ALA A 39 0.13 -12.67 18.98
CA ALA A 39 -0.93 -11.73 19.34
C ALA A 39 -2.04 -12.41 20.18
N PRO A 40 -2.51 -11.79 21.28
CA PRO A 40 -3.52 -12.39 22.15
C PRO A 40 -4.92 -12.41 21.49
N ALA A 41 -5.63 -13.54 21.63
CA ALA A 41 -7.02 -13.70 21.20
C ALA A 41 -7.99 -12.99 22.17
N GLY A 42 -8.13 -11.67 22.04
CA GLY A 42 -9.17 -10.85 22.70
C GLY A 42 -10.34 -10.53 21.77
N SER A 43 -11.42 -9.93 22.29
CA SER A 43 -12.49 -9.37 21.44
C SER A 43 -11.90 -8.39 20.44
N LYS A 44 -12.15 -8.61 19.15
CA LYS A 44 -11.51 -7.90 18.05
C LYS A 44 -11.82 -6.40 18.11
N LYS A 45 -10.80 -5.57 18.36
CA LYS A 45 -10.94 -4.11 18.38
C LYS A 45 -11.28 -3.59 16.99
N GLY A 46 -12.25 -2.69 16.89
CA GLY A 46 -12.54 -1.96 15.66
C GLY A 46 -11.43 -0.97 15.29
N ILE A 47 -11.55 -0.36 14.11
CA ILE A 47 -10.48 0.45 13.53
C ILE A 47 -10.16 1.70 14.36
N LEU A 48 -11.19 2.39 14.87
CA LEU A 48 -10.99 3.60 15.67
C LEU A 48 -10.49 3.24 17.06
N GLU A 49 -10.97 2.14 17.67
CA GLU A 49 -10.45 1.69 18.97
C GLU A 49 -8.96 1.38 18.93
N ARG A 50 -8.45 0.80 17.83
CA ARG A 50 -7.01 0.56 17.64
C ARG A 50 -6.24 1.86 17.54
N LEU A 51 -6.67 2.75 16.64
CA LEU A 51 -5.96 4.00 16.37
C LEU A 51 -6.01 4.96 17.56
N ASP A 52 -7.14 5.05 18.26
CA ASP A 52 -7.30 5.87 19.46
C ASP A 52 -6.47 5.34 20.65
N ALA A 53 -6.26 4.01 20.71
CA ALA A 53 -5.33 3.39 21.66
C ALA A 53 -3.84 3.59 21.28
N GLY A 54 -3.55 4.25 20.16
CA GLY A 54 -2.20 4.50 19.67
C GLY A 54 -1.56 3.29 18.97
N GLU A 55 -2.33 2.26 18.65
CA GLU A 55 -1.84 1.09 17.92
C GLU A 55 -1.44 1.45 16.48
N ILE A 56 -0.58 0.62 15.90
CA ILE A 56 -0.19 0.70 14.49
C ILE A 56 -1.00 -0.33 13.72
N VAL A 57 -1.83 0.15 12.81
CA VAL A 57 -2.62 -0.65 11.87
C VAL A 57 -1.78 -0.84 10.60
N ILE A 58 -1.45 -2.08 10.29
CA ILE A 58 -0.76 -2.43 9.05
C ILE A 58 -1.81 -2.68 7.95
N GLY A 59 -1.79 -1.92 6.88
CA GLY A 59 -2.61 -2.20 5.69
C GLY A 59 -2.10 -3.42 4.93
N ASP A 60 -2.92 -3.94 4.01
CA ASP A 60 -2.49 -4.97 3.06
C ASP A 60 -1.65 -4.34 1.92
N GLY A 61 -1.79 -4.86 0.69
CA GLY A 61 -0.95 -4.48 -0.44
C GLY A 61 -1.68 -4.45 -1.78
N GLY A 62 -0.93 -4.60 -2.87
CA GLY A 62 -1.42 -4.34 -4.22
C GLY A 62 -2.16 -5.52 -4.85
N PHE A 63 -3.41 -5.76 -4.45
CA PHE A 63 -4.24 -6.88 -4.93
C PHE A 63 -4.28 -7.03 -6.45
N VAL A 64 -4.69 -5.96 -7.15
CA VAL A 64 -4.90 -5.94 -8.60
C VAL A 64 -3.61 -6.31 -9.36
N PHE A 65 -2.48 -5.69 -8.99
CA PHE A 65 -1.19 -5.94 -9.65
C PHE A 65 -0.62 -7.32 -9.28
N ALA A 66 -0.78 -7.78 -8.04
CA ALA A 66 -0.33 -9.10 -7.65
C ALA A 66 -1.12 -10.21 -8.36
N LEU A 67 -2.45 -10.04 -8.52
CA LEU A 67 -3.29 -11.00 -9.23
C LEU A 67 -3.10 -10.96 -10.75
N GLU A 68 -2.76 -9.80 -11.34
CA GLU A 68 -2.41 -9.72 -12.76
C GLU A 68 -1.15 -10.55 -13.06
N LYS A 69 -0.09 -10.38 -12.26
CA LYS A 69 1.13 -11.17 -12.39
C LYS A 69 0.91 -12.67 -12.14
N ARG A 70 -0.12 -13.03 -11.37
CA ARG A 70 -0.53 -14.42 -11.11
C ARG A 70 -1.47 -14.97 -12.18
N GLY A 71 -1.90 -14.15 -13.15
CA GLY A 71 -2.75 -14.57 -14.27
C GLY A 71 -4.26 -14.57 -13.99
N TYR A 72 -4.72 -13.89 -12.94
CA TYR A 72 -6.13 -13.84 -12.54
C TYR A 72 -6.81 -12.49 -12.78
N VAL A 73 -6.05 -11.45 -13.11
CA VAL A 73 -6.59 -10.13 -13.46
C VAL A 73 -6.00 -9.72 -14.80
N LYS A 74 -6.81 -9.10 -15.65
CA LYS A 74 -6.35 -8.58 -16.94
C LYS A 74 -5.98 -7.10 -16.83
N ALA A 75 -4.74 -6.78 -17.20
CA ALA A 75 -4.31 -5.40 -17.38
C ALA A 75 -5.13 -4.69 -18.48
N GLY A 76 -5.57 -3.46 -18.18
CA GLY A 76 -6.51 -2.70 -19.01
C GLY A 76 -7.75 -2.36 -18.19
N PRO A 77 -8.75 -3.25 -18.11
CA PRO A 77 -9.93 -3.04 -17.28
C PRO A 77 -9.64 -3.22 -15.78
N TRP A 78 -8.71 -4.10 -15.39
CA TRP A 78 -8.34 -4.33 -13.98
C TRP A 78 -9.51 -4.78 -13.09
N THR A 79 -10.44 -5.53 -13.67
CA THR A 79 -11.69 -5.97 -13.03
C THR A 79 -11.48 -7.14 -12.06
N PRO A 80 -12.34 -7.31 -11.02
CA PRO A 80 -12.14 -8.32 -9.98
C PRO A 80 -13.04 -9.57 -10.10
N GLU A 81 -13.43 -9.97 -11.31
CA GLU A 81 -14.23 -11.19 -11.57
C GLU A 81 -13.60 -12.48 -11.02
N ALA A 82 -12.28 -12.49 -10.81
CA ALA A 82 -11.57 -13.56 -10.13
C ALA A 82 -12.10 -13.86 -8.71
N ALA A 83 -12.79 -12.93 -8.06
CA ALA A 83 -13.47 -13.22 -6.79
C ALA A 83 -14.55 -14.31 -6.92
N VAL A 84 -15.13 -14.47 -8.12
CA VAL A 84 -16.15 -15.49 -8.44
C VAL A 84 -15.54 -16.64 -9.25
N GLU A 85 -14.70 -16.33 -10.23
CA GLU A 85 -14.13 -17.32 -11.15
C GLU A 85 -12.99 -18.13 -10.53
N HIS A 86 -12.18 -17.48 -9.68
CA HIS A 86 -10.96 -18.04 -9.07
C HIS A 86 -10.84 -17.65 -7.58
N PRO A 87 -11.87 -17.94 -6.75
CA PRO A 87 -11.92 -17.50 -5.36
C PRO A 87 -10.74 -18.01 -4.52
N GLU A 88 -10.15 -19.15 -4.88
CA GLU A 88 -8.95 -19.70 -4.26
C GLU A 88 -7.73 -18.80 -4.41
N ALA A 89 -7.54 -18.15 -5.56
CA ALA A 89 -6.42 -17.26 -5.79
C ALA A 89 -6.56 -15.97 -4.96
N VAL A 90 -7.76 -15.39 -4.94
CA VAL A 90 -8.08 -14.20 -4.15
C VAL A 90 -7.94 -14.48 -2.66
N ARG A 91 -8.51 -15.59 -2.17
CA ARG A 91 -8.39 -16.03 -0.79
C ARG A 91 -6.94 -16.25 -0.37
N GLN A 92 -6.16 -16.91 -1.22
CA GLN A 92 -4.76 -17.18 -0.94
C GLN A 92 -3.96 -15.88 -0.82
N LEU A 93 -4.22 -14.89 -1.67
CA LEU A 93 -3.56 -13.59 -1.56
C LEU A 93 -3.93 -12.84 -0.27
N HIS A 94 -5.21 -12.84 0.13
CA HIS A 94 -5.60 -12.33 1.45
C HIS A 94 -4.83 -13.02 2.58
N ARG A 95 -4.73 -14.36 2.54
CA ARG A 95 -4.00 -15.14 3.57
C ARG A 95 -2.53 -14.79 3.62
N GLU A 96 -1.91 -14.53 2.47
CA GLU A 96 -0.52 -14.11 2.42
C GLU A 96 -0.30 -12.73 3.06
N PHE A 97 -1.19 -11.77 2.83
CA PHE A 97 -1.13 -10.46 3.49
C PHE A 97 -1.43 -10.54 4.98
N LEU A 98 -2.43 -11.32 5.39
CA LEU A 98 -2.73 -11.58 6.80
C LEU A 98 -1.50 -12.17 7.50
N ARG A 99 -0.91 -13.22 6.91
CA ARG A 99 0.31 -13.86 7.42
C ARG A 99 1.49 -12.88 7.47
N ALA A 100 1.58 -11.95 6.53
CA ALA A 100 2.58 -10.88 6.52
C ALA A 100 2.39 -9.83 7.63
N GLY A 101 1.24 -9.83 8.32
CA GLY A 101 0.97 -8.97 9.46
C GLY A 101 -0.02 -7.84 9.19
N ALA A 102 -0.73 -7.88 8.05
CA ALA A 102 -1.80 -6.93 7.75
C ALA A 102 -2.96 -7.09 8.76
N ASN A 103 -3.43 -5.95 9.27
CA ASN A 103 -4.59 -5.82 10.14
C ASN A 103 -5.86 -5.41 9.37
N VAL A 104 -5.78 -5.26 8.05
CA VAL A 104 -6.91 -4.89 7.19
C VAL A 104 -6.89 -5.76 5.94
N MET A 105 -8.00 -6.41 5.65
CA MET A 105 -8.30 -7.05 4.38
C MET A 105 -9.23 -6.11 3.61
N GLN A 106 -8.69 -5.32 2.66
CA GLN A 106 -9.53 -4.51 1.79
C GLN A 106 -10.30 -5.44 0.83
N THR A 107 -11.59 -5.22 0.66
CA THR A 107 -12.38 -6.05 -0.26
C THR A 107 -11.87 -5.87 -1.69
N PHE A 108 -11.73 -6.96 -2.44
CA PHE A 108 -11.30 -6.92 -3.84
C PHE A 108 -12.42 -6.39 -4.77
N THR A 109 -12.79 -5.12 -4.58
CA THR A 109 -13.98 -4.46 -5.15
C THR A 109 -13.68 -3.11 -5.81
N PHE A 110 -12.40 -2.74 -5.87
CA PHE A 110 -11.92 -1.43 -6.35
C PHE A 110 -12.51 -1.01 -7.71
N TYR A 111 -12.50 -1.91 -8.70
CA TYR A 111 -13.00 -1.66 -10.05
C TYR A 111 -14.30 -2.46 -10.30
N ALA A 112 -15.22 -2.49 -9.32
CA ALA A 112 -16.47 -3.27 -9.39
C ALA A 112 -17.75 -2.42 -9.28
N SER A 113 -17.70 -1.17 -9.76
CA SER A 113 -18.90 -0.36 -10.01
C SER A 113 -19.42 -0.59 -11.42
N ASP A 114 -20.74 -0.53 -11.62
CA ASP A 114 -21.38 -0.79 -12.92
C ASP A 114 -20.73 0.02 -14.06
N ASP A 115 -20.39 1.28 -13.80
CA ASP A 115 -19.80 2.19 -14.79
C ASP A 115 -18.34 1.88 -15.15
N LYS A 116 -17.65 1.11 -14.32
CA LYS A 116 -16.30 0.57 -14.56
C LYS A 116 -16.39 -0.75 -15.31
N LEU A 117 -17.31 -1.61 -14.90
CA LEU A 117 -17.50 -2.94 -15.49
C LEU A 117 -18.01 -2.88 -16.93
N GLU A 118 -18.78 -1.85 -17.31
CA GLU A 118 -19.28 -1.65 -18.69
C GLU A 118 -18.36 -0.78 -19.58
N ASN A 119 -17.22 -0.31 -19.06
CA ASN A 119 -16.37 0.65 -19.77
C ASN A 119 -15.51 -0.02 -20.85
N ARG A 120 -15.37 0.65 -22.01
CA ARG A 120 -14.44 0.31 -23.10
C ARG A 120 -14.54 -1.14 -23.61
N GLY A 121 -15.77 -1.65 -23.79
CA GLY A 121 -16.03 -2.94 -24.41
C GLY A 121 -15.83 -4.14 -23.49
N ASN A 122 -15.83 -3.92 -22.18
CA ASN A 122 -15.72 -5.00 -21.21
C ASN A 122 -17.07 -5.75 -21.07
N ASP A 123 -17.13 -6.99 -21.55
CA ASP A 123 -18.33 -7.86 -21.55
C ASP A 123 -18.27 -8.85 -20.38
N LEU A 124 -18.55 -8.37 -19.18
CA LEU A 124 -18.63 -9.23 -18.00
C LEU A 124 -20.02 -9.87 -17.89
N ARG A 125 -20.05 -11.20 -17.92
CA ARG A 125 -21.27 -12.00 -17.72
C ARG A 125 -21.71 -12.07 -16.25
N ILE A 126 -20.89 -11.57 -15.33
CA ILE A 126 -21.12 -11.59 -13.88
C ILE A 126 -21.45 -10.17 -13.43
N SER A 127 -22.54 -10.00 -12.68
CA SER A 127 -22.94 -8.68 -12.19
C SER A 127 -21.96 -8.14 -11.15
N GLY A 128 -21.81 -6.80 -11.10
CA GLY A 128 -20.97 -6.13 -10.12
C GLY A 128 -21.36 -6.45 -8.67
N GLU A 129 -22.66 -6.55 -8.39
CA GLU A 129 -23.16 -6.99 -7.07
C GLU A 129 -22.59 -8.36 -6.68
N LYS A 130 -22.67 -9.36 -7.58
CA LYS A 130 -22.19 -10.72 -7.29
C LYS A 130 -20.68 -10.77 -7.08
N ILE A 131 -19.92 -9.99 -7.86
CA ILE A 131 -18.48 -9.85 -7.68
C ILE A 131 -18.17 -9.22 -6.32
N ASN A 132 -18.85 -8.11 -5.99
CA ASN A 132 -18.67 -7.39 -4.73
C ASN A 132 -19.00 -8.27 -3.52
N GLU A 133 -20.10 -9.01 -3.58
CA GLU A 133 -20.51 -9.93 -2.53
C GLU A 133 -19.49 -11.05 -2.29
N ALA A 134 -19.03 -11.69 -3.37
CA ALA A 134 -18.03 -12.74 -3.28
C ALA A 134 -16.69 -12.22 -2.72
N ALA A 135 -16.24 -11.05 -3.18
CA ALA A 135 -15.03 -10.42 -2.68
C ALA A 135 -15.13 -10.07 -1.18
N CYS A 136 -16.29 -9.59 -0.72
CA CYS A 136 -16.54 -9.35 0.70
C CYS A 136 -16.49 -10.64 1.54
N ASP A 137 -17.09 -11.72 1.03
CA ASP A 137 -17.11 -13.01 1.73
C ASP A 137 -15.69 -13.58 1.88
N LEU A 138 -14.87 -13.50 0.83
CA LEU A 138 -13.47 -13.96 0.86
C LEU A 138 -12.61 -13.13 1.82
N ALA A 139 -12.76 -11.80 1.80
CA ALA A 139 -12.06 -10.92 2.74
C ALA A 139 -12.47 -11.21 4.18
N ARG A 140 -13.76 -11.45 4.44
CA ARG A 140 -14.27 -11.80 5.77
C ARG A 140 -13.81 -13.17 6.24
N GLU A 141 -13.82 -14.18 5.36
CA GLU A 141 -13.29 -15.52 5.65
C GLU A 141 -11.87 -15.40 6.22
N VAL A 142 -10.98 -14.74 5.49
CA VAL A 142 -9.58 -14.63 5.87
C VAL A 142 -9.38 -13.69 7.06
N ALA A 143 -10.09 -12.56 7.10
CA ALA A 143 -10.03 -11.66 8.25
C ALA A 143 -10.36 -12.38 9.56
N ASN A 144 -11.27 -13.36 9.56
CA ASN A 144 -11.63 -14.16 10.73
C ASN A 144 -10.58 -15.21 11.13
N GLU A 145 -9.59 -15.49 10.28
CA GLU A 145 -8.48 -16.39 10.58
C GLU A 145 -7.40 -15.72 11.46
N GLY A 146 -7.46 -14.40 11.64
CA GLY A 146 -6.48 -13.66 12.44
C GLY A 146 -6.94 -12.28 12.93
N ASP A 147 -5.97 -11.46 13.33
CA ASP A 147 -6.21 -10.13 13.89
C ASP A 147 -6.36 -9.04 12.81
N ALA A 148 -7.36 -9.19 11.93
CA ALA A 148 -7.57 -8.27 10.80
C ALA A 148 -9.03 -7.86 10.57
N LEU A 149 -9.29 -6.61 10.26
CA LEU A 149 -10.61 -6.08 9.93
C LEU A 149 -10.89 -6.18 8.43
N VAL A 150 -12.15 -6.17 8.03
CA VAL A 150 -12.58 -6.05 6.63
C VAL A 150 -12.93 -4.61 6.31
N ALA A 151 -12.37 -4.08 5.22
CA ALA A 151 -12.65 -2.72 4.76
C ALA A 151 -13.32 -2.73 3.37
N GLY A 152 -14.51 -2.13 3.27
CA GLY A 152 -15.19 -1.94 1.98
C GLY A 152 -14.64 -0.70 1.26
N GLY A 153 -14.07 -0.88 0.08
CA GLY A 153 -13.46 0.19 -0.71
C GLY A 153 -14.32 0.70 -1.87
N VAL A 154 -14.41 2.02 -2.03
CA VAL A 154 -14.88 2.69 -3.26
C VAL A 154 -13.78 3.60 -3.81
N SER A 155 -13.82 3.86 -5.11
CA SER A 155 -12.84 4.73 -5.79
C SER A 155 -13.47 5.60 -6.85
N GLN A 156 -12.71 6.60 -7.34
CA GLN A 156 -13.18 7.54 -8.35
C GLN A 156 -13.88 6.86 -9.53
N THR A 157 -14.90 7.51 -10.04
CA THR A 157 -15.78 6.96 -11.06
C THR A 157 -15.46 7.58 -12.42
N PRO A 158 -15.42 6.79 -13.51
CA PRO A 158 -15.34 7.37 -14.84
C PRO A 158 -16.58 8.23 -15.17
N SER A 159 -17.67 8.10 -14.42
CA SER A 159 -18.84 9.00 -14.45
C SER A 159 -18.51 10.45 -14.05
N TYR A 160 -17.68 10.67 -13.02
CA TYR A 160 -17.23 12.01 -12.63
C TYR A 160 -16.37 12.67 -13.72
N LEU A 161 -15.45 11.90 -14.32
CA LEU A 161 -14.61 12.37 -15.44
C LEU A 161 -15.44 12.75 -16.67
N SER A 162 -16.58 12.07 -16.86
CA SER A 162 -17.55 12.35 -17.93
C SER A 162 -18.54 13.48 -17.58
N CYS A 163 -18.28 14.25 -16.51
CA CYS A 163 -19.10 15.37 -16.05
C CYS A 163 -20.57 15.00 -15.76
N LYS A 164 -20.85 13.77 -15.31
CA LYS A 164 -22.17 13.42 -14.78
C LYS A 164 -22.47 14.21 -13.50
N SER A 165 -23.75 14.33 -13.16
CA SER A 165 -24.18 15.09 -11.98
C SER A 165 -23.72 14.43 -10.67
N GLU A 166 -23.59 15.23 -9.62
CA GLU A 166 -23.29 14.75 -8.27
C GLU A 166 -24.24 13.61 -7.83
N ASN A 167 -25.53 13.73 -8.14
CA ASN A 167 -26.54 12.72 -7.80
C ASN A 167 -26.26 11.37 -8.48
N GLU A 168 -25.85 11.39 -9.76
CA GLU A 168 -25.52 10.18 -10.50
C GLU A 168 -24.26 9.51 -9.96
N VAL A 169 -23.22 10.30 -9.66
CA VAL A 169 -21.97 9.79 -9.07
C VAL A 169 -22.22 9.21 -7.67
N LYS A 170 -22.98 9.92 -6.82
CA LYS A 170 -23.37 9.43 -5.49
C LYS A 170 -24.21 8.15 -5.54
N ALA A 171 -25.06 8.00 -6.56
CA ALA A 171 -25.83 6.78 -6.74
C ALA A 171 -24.94 5.55 -6.99
N ILE A 172 -23.80 5.73 -7.66
CA ILE A 172 -22.81 4.66 -7.87
C ILE A 172 -22.19 4.23 -6.54
N PHE A 173 -21.71 5.19 -5.74
CA PHE A 173 -21.17 4.88 -4.40
C PHE A 173 -22.21 4.20 -3.50
N LYS A 174 -23.47 4.64 -3.58
CA LYS A 174 -24.56 4.07 -2.78
C LYS A 174 -24.79 2.59 -3.09
N LYS A 175 -24.75 2.19 -4.37
CA LYS A 175 -24.89 0.78 -4.76
C LYS A 175 -23.81 -0.11 -4.16
N GLN A 176 -22.55 0.32 -4.19
CA GLN A 176 -21.46 -0.45 -3.54
C GLN A 176 -21.62 -0.47 -2.02
N LEU A 177 -22.03 0.66 -1.42
CA LEU A 177 -22.28 0.75 0.02
C LEU A 177 -23.36 -0.22 0.50
N GLU A 178 -24.43 -0.42 -0.27
CA GLU A 178 -25.51 -1.38 0.05
C GLU A 178 -24.95 -2.80 0.23
N VAL A 179 -24.02 -3.23 -0.63
CA VAL A 179 -23.32 -4.52 -0.50
C VAL A 179 -22.46 -4.55 0.77
N PHE A 180 -21.67 -3.50 1.04
CA PHE A 180 -20.80 -3.44 2.21
C PHE A 180 -21.57 -3.46 3.54
N ILE A 181 -22.73 -2.82 3.59
CA ILE A 181 -23.63 -2.87 4.76
C ILE A 181 -24.20 -4.28 4.91
N LYS A 182 -24.72 -4.88 3.82
CA LYS A 182 -25.27 -6.24 3.82
C LYS A 182 -24.25 -7.28 4.29
N LYS A 183 -22.99 -7.13 3.86
CA LYS A 183 -21.86 -8.00 4.23
C LYS A 183 -21.20 -7.62 5.56
N ASN A 184 -21.70 -6.57 6.22
CA ASN A 184 -21.24 -6.06 7.50
C ASN A 184 -19.71 -5.92 7.56
N VAL A 185 -19.12 -5.16 6.63
CA VAL A 185 -17.70 -4.77 6.71
C VAL A 185 -17.43 -3.98 8.01
N ASP A 186 -16.19 -3.99 8.50
CA ASP A 186 -15.87 -3.36 9.79
C ASP A 186 -15.74 -1.83 9.65
N PHE A 187 -15.21 -1.35 8.53
CA PHE A 187 -15.13 0.06 8.18
C PHE A 187 -15.08 0.26 6.65
N LEU A 188 -15.06 1.51 6.20
CA LEU A 188 -15.12 1.88 4.78
C LEU A 188 -13.92 2.73 4.38
N ILE A 189 -13.50 2.63 3.12
CA ILE A 189 -12.41 3.41 2.54
C ILE A 189 -12.88 4.06 1.23
N ALA A 190 -12.76 5.38 1.13
CA ALA A 190 -12.79 6.11 -0.13
C ALA A 190 -11.33 6.30 -0.60
N GLU A 191 -10.86 5.49 -1.55
CA GLU A 191 -9.47 5.50 -2.02
C GLU A 191 -9.36 5.83 -3.51
N TYR A 192 -8.17 6.25 -3.96
CA TYR A 192 -7.90 6.49 -5.39
C TYR A 192 -8.84 7.56 -5.98
N PHE A 193 -8.74 8.76 -5.42
CA PHE A 193 -9.39 9.95 -5.93
C PHE A 193 -8.35 11.01 -6.29
N GLU A 194 -8.40 11.49 -7.53
CA GLU A 194 -7.57 12.58 -8.06
C GLU A 194 -8.19 13.96 -7.83
N HIS A 195 -9.46 14.00 -7.46
CA HIS A 195 -10.23 15.22 -7.22
C HIS A 195 -10.89 15.13 -5.84
N VAL A 196 -10.59 16.08 -4.96
CA VAL A 196 -11.18 16.06 -3.61
C VAL A 196 -12.70 16.26 -3.63
N GLU A 197 -13.21 16.96 -4.63
CA GLU A 197 -14.65 17.16 -4.83
C GLU A 197 -15.42 15.82 -4.88
N GLU A 198 -14.95 14.88 -5.71
CA GLU A 198 -15.59 13.57 -5.82
C GLU A 198 -15.38 12.73 -4.54
N ALA A 199 -14.19 12.83 -3.93
CA ALA A 199 -13.88 12.14 -2.69
C ALA A 199 -14.79 12.59 -1.54
N GLU A 200 -15.15 13.87 -1.45
CA GLU A 200 -16.12 14.37 -0.47
C GLU A 200 -17.50 13.74 -0.69
N TRP A 201 -17.95 13.61 -1.94
CA TRP A 201 -19.21 12.95 -2.24
C TRP A 201 -19.21 11.49 -1.82
N ALA A 202 -18.11 10.77 -2.06
CA ALA A 202 -17.92 9.41 -1.60
C ALA A 202 -18.00 9.34 -0.07
N VAL A 203 -17.22 10.15 0.65
CA VAL A 203 -17.21 10.18 2.13
C VAL A 203 -18.61 10.47 2.69
N GLN A 204 -19.34 11.44 2.12
CA GLN A 204 -20.69 11.77 2.53
C GLN A 204 -21.65 10.59 2.38
N VAL A 205 -21.57 9.85 1.26
CA VAL A 205 -22.38 8.65 1.03
C VAL A 205 -22.00 7.55 2.01
N LEU A 206 -20.71 7.24 2.15
CA LEU A 206 -20.22 6.18 3.05
C LEU A 206 -20.60 6.43 4.51
N ASN A 207 -20.57 7.69 4.95
CA ASN A 207 -20.95 8.08 6.31
C ASN A 207 -22.42 7.78 6.66
N THR A 208 -23.32 7.65 5.66
CA THR A 208 -24.71 7.27 5.91
C THR A 208 -24.87 5.87 6.51
N SER A 209 -23.83 5.03 6.42
CA SER A 209 -23.80 3.69 7.04
C SER A 209 -23.63 3.70 8.56
N GLY A 210 -23.16 4.80 9.14
CA GLY A 210 -22.75 4.87 10.55
C GLY A 210 -21.44 4.13 10.88
N LYS A 211 -20.75 3.55 9.88
CA LYS A 211 -19.43 2.91 10.06
C LYS A 211 -18.29 3.95 9.94
N PRO A 212 -17.11 3.72 10.55
CA PRO A 212 -15.95 4.58 10.34
C PRO A 212 -15.55 4.67 8.87
N VAL A 213 -15.21 5.87 8.40
CA VAL A 213 -14.78 6.12 7.02
C VAL A 213 -13.34 6.64 7.02
N ALA A 214 -12.48 5.97 6.25
CA ALA A 214 -11.17 6.46 5.85
C ALA A 214 -11.25 7.07 4.44
N ALA A 215 -10.42 8.07 4.16
CA ALA A 215 -10.34 8.69 2.84
C ALA A 215 -8.89 8.93 2.42
N THR A 216 -8.49 8.40 1.27
CA THR A 216 -7.15 8.60 0.70
C THR A 216 -7.24 9.07 -0.75
N LEU A 217 -6.38 10.03 -1.08
CA LEU A 217 -6.28 10.57 -2.44
C LEU A 217 -5.03 10.04 -3.14
N CYS A 218 -5.08 9.87 -4.46
CA CYS A 218 -3.93 9.51 -5.27
C CYS A 218 -3.25 10.74 -5.87
N ILE A 219 -2.87 11.68 -5.00
CA ILE A 219 -2.31 12.98 -5.36
C ILE A 219 -0.90 13.18 -4.79
N GLY A 220 -0.11 14.00 -5.48
CA GLY A 220 1.23 14.40 -5.04
C GLY A 220 1.22 15.65 -4.16
N PRO A 221 2.41 16.17 -3.80
CA PRO A 221 2.56 17.40 -3.01
C PRO A 221 2.01 18.67 -3.69
N GLU A 222 1.78 18.62 -5.01
CA GLU A 222 1.22 19.71 -5.80
C GLU A 222 -0.29 19.92 -5.58
N GLY A 223 -0.99 18.97 -4.94
CA GLY A 223 -2.42 19.05 -4.69
C GLY A 223 -3.24 18.16 -5.62
N ASP A 224 -4.56 18.37 -5.67
CA ASP A 224 -5.46 17.63 -6.55
C ASP A 224 -5.42 18.17 -8.00
N LEU A 225 -6.12 17.51 -8.94
CA LEU A 225 -6.14 17.93 -10.34
C LEU A 225 -6.90 19.25 -10.60
N ASN A 226 -7.62 19.77 -9.60
CA ASN A 226 -8.24 21.10 -9.64
C ASN A 226 -7.36 22.19 -9.00
N GLY A 227 -6.13 21.86 -8.59
CA GLY A 227 -5.22 22.78 -7.92
C GLY A 227 -5.53 23.02 -6.44
N VAL A 228 -6.35 22.17 -5.82
CA VAL A 228 -6.64 22.23 -4.38
C VAL A 228 -5.44 21.67 -3.61
N SER A 229 -4.88 22.47 -2.70
CA SER A 229 -3.70 22.05 -1.91
C SER A 229 -3.98 20.81 -1.05
N CYS A 230 -2.95 20.00 -0.77
CA CYS A 230 -3.10 18.79 0.06
C CYS A 230 -3.70 19.09 1.44
N GLY A 231 -3.31 20.21 2.06
CA GLY A 231 -3.85 20.65 3.35
C GLY A 231 -5.35 20.94 3.29
N GLU A 232 -5.80 21.66 2.26
CA GLU A 232 -7.22 21.91 2.04
C GLU A 232 -7.99 20.63 1.72
N CYS A 233 -7.40 19.73 0.92
CA CYS A 233 -7.98 18.42 0.64
C CYS A 233 -8.26 17.64 1.92
N ALA A 234 -7.29 17.54 2.83
CA ALA A 234 -7.47 16.85 4.10
C ALA A 234 -8.56 17.50 4.97
N VAL A 235 -8.58 18.83 5.06
CA VAL A 235 -9.61 19.59 5.80
C VAL A 235 -11.01 19.30 5.26
N ARG A 236 -11.17 19.28 3.93
CA ARG A 236 -12.42 18.97 3.23
C ARG A 236 -12.92 17.56 3.54
N LEU A 237 -12.04 16.57 3.43
CA LEU A 237 -12.37 15.16 3.74
C LEU A 237 -12.80 14.98 5.20
N VAL A 238 -12.10 15.60 6.16
CA VAL A 238 -12.47 15.52 7.58
C VAL A 238 -13.82 16.22 7.84
N LYS A 239 -14.09 17.37 7.20
CA LYS A 239 -15.39 18.05 7.31
C LYS A 239 -16.53 17.26 6.68
N ALA A 240 -16.27 16.53 5.59
CA ALA A 240 -17.21 15.57 5.01
C ALA A 240 -17.46 14.36 5.95
N GLY A 241 -16.58 14.17 6.93
CA GLY A 241 -16.75 13.28 8.07
C GLY A 241 -15.81 12.07 8.08
N ALA A 242 -14.76 12.05 7.25
CA ALA A 242 -13.71 11.05 7.34
C ALA A 242 -12.98 11.13 8.69
N LYS A 243 -12.71 9.98 9.31
CA LYS A 243 -12.00 9.88 10.59
C LYS A 243 -10.52 9.55 10.42
N ILE A 244 -10.16 9.03 9.26
CA ILE A 244 -8.81 8.66 8.86
C ILE A 244 -8.59 9.30 7.48
N VAL A 245 -7.52 10.05 7.28
CA VAL A 245 -7.22 10.73 6.01
C VAL A 245 -5.77 10.52 5.57
N GLY A 246 -5.53 10.58 4.26
CA GLY A 246 -4.17 10.43 3.74
C GLY A 246 -4.08 10.28 2.24
N VAL A 247 -3.10 9.50 1.78
CA VAL A 247 -2.85 9.25 0.36
C VAL A 247 -2.58 7.79 0.06
N ASN A 248 -2.92 7.36 -1.15
CA ASN A 248 -2.62 6.04 -1.68
C ASN A 248 -2.26 6.07 -3.16
N CYS A 249 -1.57 5.03 -3.65
CA CYS A 249 -1.24 4.84 -5.07
C CYS A 249 -0.39 5.98 -5.67
N HIS A 250 -0.26 5.97 -7.01
CA HIS A 250 0.35 6.93 -7.95
C HIS A 250 1.80 7.38 -7.71
N PHE A 251 2.25 7.46 -6.48
CA PHE A 251 3.56 7.98 -6.08
C PHE A 251 4.29 7.00 -5.16
N ASP A 252 5.61 7.07 -5.19
CA ASP A 252 6.48 6.34 -4.29
C ASP A 252 6.32 6.76 -2.80
N PRO A 253 6.86 5.96 -1.86
CA PRO A 253 6.66 6.21 -0.43
C PRO A 253 7.17 7.57 0.05
N MET A 254 8.31 8.04 -0.48
CA MET A 254 8.91 9.28 -0.01
C MET A 254 8.13 10.50 -0.51
N THR A 255 7.54 10.42 -1.70
CA THR A 255 6.65 11.44 -2.23
C THR A 255 5.33 11.47 -1.46
N CYS A 256 4.72 10.31 -1.21
CA CYS A 256 3.52 10.23 -0.37
C CYS A 256 3.72 10.78 1.05
N LEU A 257 4.89 10.53 1.67
CA LEU A 257 5.22 11.10 2.99
C LEU A 257 5.24 12.63 2.97
N LYS A 258 5.76 13.25 1.90
CA LYS A 258 5.69 14.72 1.75
C LYS A 258 4.25 15.20 1.64
N THR A 259 3.41 14.49 0.87
CA THR A 259 1.98 14.83 0.73
C THR A 259 1.24 14.72 2.06
N VAL A 260 1.43 13.64 2.82
CA VAL A 260 0.78 13.46 4.14
C VAL A 260 1.26 14.50 5.13
N LYS A 261 2.52 14.94 5.06
CA LYS A 261 3.01 16.06 5.87
C LYS A 261 2.22 17.35 5.58
N LEU A 262 2.00 17.69 4.32
CA LEU A 262 1.20 18.87 3.93
C LEU A 262 -0.28 18.73 4.36
N MET A 263 -0.85 17.53 4.25
CA MET A 263 -2.19 17.23 4.76
C MET A 263 -2.28 17.47 6.28
N LYS A 264 -1.30 16.96 7.03
CA LYS A 264 -1.20 17.13 8.49
C LYS A 264 -1.10 18.60 8.88
N GLU A 265 -0.25 19.37 8.22
CA GLU A 265 -0.10 20.81 8.45
C GLU A 265 -1.42 21.57 8.20
N GLY A 266 -2.17 21.21 7.16
CA GLY A 266 -3.50 21.77 6.90
C GLY A 266 -4.52 21.47 8.00
N LEU A 267 -4.54 20.24 8.50
CA LEU A 267 -5.41 19.85 9.63
C LEU A 267 -5.06 20.58 10.92
N GLU A 268 -3.77 20.69 11.23
CA GLU A 268 -3.26 21.41 12.41
C GLU A 268 -3.64 22.89 12.35
N ALA A 269 -3.42 23.56 11.21
CA ALA A 269 -3.81 24.95 11.00
C ALA A 269 -5.32 25.16 11.14
N ALA A 270 -6.13 24.21 10.67
CA ALA A 270 -7.58 24.22 10.80
C ALA A 270 -8.09 23.76 12.17
N LYS A 271 -7.21 23.32 13.09
CA LYS A 271 -7.55 22.73 14.39
C LYS A 271 -8.50 21.53 14.28
N LEU A 272 -8.36 20.75 13.21
CA LEU A 272 -9.09 19.51 13.00
C LEU A 272 -8.22 18.31 13.40
N LYS A 273 -8.85 17.28 13.97
CA LYS A 273 -8.20 16.03 14.33
C LYS A 273 -8.72 14.90 13.45
N ALA A 274 -7.80 14.15 12.86
CA ALA A 274 -8.05 12.89 12.18
C ALA A 274 -6.81 12.00 12.32
N HIS A 275 -7.01 10.69 12.19
CA HIS A 275 -5.90 9.75 12.07
C HIS A 275 -5.29 9.86 10.66
N LEU A 276 -3.98 9.62 10.55
CA LEU A 276 -3.28 9.67 9.26
C LEU A 276 -3.09 8.27 8.69
N MET A 277 -3.19 8.18 7.36
CA MET A 277 -3.08 6.96 6.58
C MET A 277 -2.15 7.14 5.38
N ILE A 278 -1.41 6.09 5.02
CA ILE A 278 -0.51 6.11 3.86
C ILE A 278 -0.36 4.73 3.24
N GLN A 279 -0.61 4.63 1.92
CA GLN A 279 -0.49 3.40 1.12
C GLN A 279 0.15 3.68 -0.25
N PRO A 280 1.47 3.90 -0.31
CA PRO A 280 2.14 4.33 -1.53
C PRO A 280 2.31 3.17 -2.53
N LEU A 281 2.87 3.47 -3.70
CA LEU A 281 3.37 2.46 -4.62
C LEU A 281 4.56 1.69 -4.02
N ALA A 282 4.73 0.43 -4.43
CA ALA A 282 6.00 -0.29 -4.24
C ALA A 282 6.96 -0.10 -5.43
N TYR A 283 6.93 1.09 -6.05
CA TYR A 283 7.78 1.44 -7.18
C TYR A 283 8.51 2.75 -6.87
N HIS A 284 9.80 2.85 -7.20
CA HIS A 284 10.52 4.13 -7.25
C HIS A 284 10.01 4.96 -8.42
N THR A 285 9.54 6.18 -8.14
CA THR A 285 8.95 7.08 -9.15
C THR A 285 9.48 8.52 -9.01
N PRO A 286 10.82 8.73 -8.98
CA PRO A 286 11.40 10.06 -8.81
C PRO A 286 11.14 11.00 -10.00
N ASP A 287 10.66 10.45 -11.10
CA ASP A 287 10.44 11.05 -12.40
C ASP A 287 8.96 11.24 -12.76
N CYS A 288 8.04 10.97 -11.81
CA CYS A 288 6.62 11.29 -11.99
C CYS A 288 6.37 12.80 -12.07
N ASN A 289 5.39 13.16 -12.89
CA ASN A 289 4.75 14.47 -12.89
C ASN A 289 3.56 14.46 -11.89
N HIS A 290 2.73 15.52 -11.93
CA HIS A 290 1.52 15.67 -11.12
C HIS A 290 0.51 14.51 -11.23
N GLN A 291 0.51 13.78 -12.34
CA GLN A 291 -0.43 12.69 -12.64
C GLN A 291 0.00 11.35 -12.03
N GLY A 292 1.26 11.23 -11.60
CA GLY A 292 1.80 10.00 -11.02
C GLY A 292 2.25 8.97 -12.05
N PHE A 293 2.41 7.72 -11.60
CA PHE A 293 3.10 6.67 -12.37
C PHE A 293 2.38 6.18 -13.64
N ILE A 294 1.11 6.53 -13.84
CA ILE A 294 0.35 6.11 -15.03
C ILE A 294 0.91 6.79 -16.29
N ASP A 295 1.43 8.01 -16.16
CA ASP A 295 2.07 8.74 -17.25
C ASP A 295 3.50 8.26 -17.53
N LEU A 296 4.08 7.41 -16.66
CA LEU A 296 5.40 6.87 -16.94
C LEU A 296 5.32 5.92 -18.15
N PRO A 297 6.25 6.02 -19.13
CA PRO A 297 6.25 5.17 -20.31
C PRO A 297 6.29 3.66 -20.02
N GLU A 298 6.76 3.28 -18.83
CA GLU A 298 6.85 1.91 -18.38
C GLU A 298 5.53 1.33 -17.86
N PHE A 299 4.52 2.16 -17.57
CA PHE A 299 3.25 1.69 -17.06
C PHE A 299 2.47 0.89 -18.13
N PRO A 300 1.85 -0.26 -17.78
CA PRO A 300 2.02 -1.03 -16.55
C PRO A 300 3.08 -2.15 -16.67
N PHE A 301 3.62 -2.42 -17.87
CA PHE A 301 4.31 -3.67 -18.22
C PHE A 301 5.84 -3.65 -18.16
N ALA A 302 6.45 -2.56 -17.72
CA ALA A 302 7.91 -2.44 -17.61
C ALA A 302 8.36 -1.79 -16.29
N LEU A 303 7.53 -1.87 -15.25
CA LEU A 303 7.80 -1.28 -13.93
C LEU A 303 8.73 -2.13 -13.05
N GLU A 304 9.14 -3.32 -13.48
CA GLU A 304 10.03 -4.23 -12.74
C GLU A 304 11.33 -3.59 -12.22
N PRO A 305 12.07 -2.76 -12.98
CA PRO A 305 13.26 -2.08 -12.46
C PRO A 305 12.99 -1.18 -11.25
N ARG A 306 11.74 -0.72 -11.08
CA ARG A 306 11.35 0.26 -10.08
C ARG A 306 10.90 -0.40 -8.78
N ILE A 307 10.67 -1.72 -8.75
CA ILE A 307 10.14 -2.43 -7.57
C ILE A 307 11.04 -2.16 -6.36
N LEU A 308 10.41 -1.70 -5.28
CA LEU A 308 11.05 -1.43 -4.02
C LEU A 308 11.53 -2.71 -3.34
N THR A 309 12.63 -2.63 -2.60
CA THR A 309 13.11 -3.74 -1.80
C THR A 309 12.41 -3.76 -0.44
N ARG A 310 12.56 -4.86 0.31
CA ARG A 310 12.13 -4.89 1.72
C ARG A 310 12.84 -3.82 2.57
N TRP A 311 14.07 -3.46 2.23
CA TRP A 311 14.84 -2.46 2.98
C TRP A 311 14.33 -1.04 2.73
N ASP A 312 13.87 -0.76 1.51
CA ASP A 312 13.12 0.47 1.21
C ASP A 312 11.84 0.55 2.06
N MET A 313 11.16 -0.59 2.24
CA MET A 313 9.95 -0.68 3.08
C MET A 313 10.24 -0.48 4.57
N HIS A 314 11.36 -1.01 5.09
CA HIS A 314 11.81 -0.70 6.45
C HIS A 314 12.00 0.81 6.65
N LYS A 315 12.71 1.46 5.72
CA LYS A 315 12.91 2.92 5.77
C LYS A 315 11.58 3.67 5.71
N TYR A 316 10.71 3.32 4.78
CA TYR A 316 9.39 3.93 4.64
C TYR A 316 8.54 3.79 5.91
N ALA A 317 8.42 2.58 6.47
CA ALA A 317 7.62 2.33 7.67
C ALA A 317 8.11 3.16 8.86
N ARG A 318 9.44 3.23 9.05
CA ARG A 318 10.05 4.02 10.11
C ARG A 318 9.77 5.51 9.98
N GLU A 319 9.92 6.06 8.78
CA GLU A 319 9.67 7.48 8.53
C GLU A 319 8.17 7.83 8.65
N ALA A 320 7.28 6.96 8.18
CA ALA A 320 5.83 7.11 8.36
C ALA A 320 5.44 7.13 9.84
N TYR A 321 5.96 6.18 10.63
CA TYR A 321 5.68 6.09 12.07
C TYR A 321 6.15 7.35 12.82
N LYS A 322 7.38 7.82 12.55
CA LYS A 322 7.95 9.04 13.15
C LYS A 322 7.13 10.29 12.82
N MET A 323 6.50 10.34 11.65
CA MET A 323 5.62 11.44 11.25
C MET A 323 4.29 11.46 12.01
N GLY A 324 3.98 10.39 12.77
CA GLY A 324 2.73 10.23 13.51
C GLY A 324 1.67 9.45 12.73
N ILE A 325 2.02 8.84 11.60
CA ILE A 325 1.10 8.01 10.83
C ILE A 325 0.92 6.67 11.56
N ARG A 326 -0.32 6.19 11.64
CA ARG A 326 -0.69 4.97 12.39
C ARG A 326 -1.43 3.94 11.56
N TYR A 327 -2.00 4.31 10.41
CA TYR A 327 -2.35 3.37 9.36
C TYR A 327 -1.25 3.39 8.29
N ILE A 328 -0.47 2.33 8.19
CA ILE A 328 0.68 2.22 7.27
C ILE A 328 0.52 0.95 6.44
N GLY A 329 0.32 1.07 5.14
CA GLY A 329 0.14 -0.07 4.24
C GLY A 329 0.79 0.18 2.89
N GLY A 330 0.26 -0.43 1.84
CA GLY A 330 0.73 -0.17 0.48
C GLY A 330 -0.33 -0.38 -0.58
N CYS A 331 -0.01 0.04 -1.80
CA CYS A 331 -0.89 -0.05 -2.97
C CYS A 331 -0.20 -0.84 -4.10
N CYS A 332 -0.31 -0.41 -5.36
CA CYS A 332 0.21 -1.16 -6.50
C CYS A 332 1.71 -1.51 -6.36
N GLY A 333 2.04 -2.77 -6.62
CA GLY A 333 3.38 -3.34 -6.46
C GLY A 333 3.68 -3.90 -5.06
N PHE A 334 2.87 -3.60 -4.03
CA PHE A 334 3.05 -4.22 -2.73
C PHE A 334 2.75 -5.71 -2.80
N GLU A 335 3.76 -6.53 -2.52
CA GLU A 335 3.67 -7.98 -2.36
C GLU A 335 3.70 -8.31 -0.86
N PRO A 336 3.32 -9.54 -0.44
CA PRO A 336 3.29 -9.91 0.98
C PRO A 336 4.59 -9.65 1.74
N TYR A 337 5.75 -9.75 1.09
CA TYR A 337 7.04 -9.48 1.74
C TYR A 337 7.29 -7.98 1.99
N HIS A 338 6.64 -7.08 1.26
CA HIS A 338 6.65 -5.64 1.54
C HIS A 338 5.86 -5.35 2.81
N THR A 339 4.64 -5.89 2.92
CA THR A 339 3.81 -5.79 4.13
C THR A 339 4.52 -6.35 5.35
N ARG A 340 5.19 -7.51 5.20
CA ARG A 340 6.02 -8.09 6.26
C ARG A 340 7.13 -7.13 6.71
N ALA A 341 7.79 -6.45 5.78
CA ALA A 341 8.84 -5.50 6.12
C ALA A 341 8.33 -4.30 6.94
N LEU A 342 7.11 -3.82 6.66
CA LEU A 342 6.45 -2.80 7.50
C LEU A 342 6.24 -3.34 8.93
N ALA A 343 5.67 -4.53 9.04
CA ALA A 343 5.38 -5.17 10.31
C ALA A 343 6.65 -5.51 11.12
N GLU A 344 7.73 -5.93 10.45
CA GLU A 344 9.03 -6.22 11.08
C GLU A 344 9.74 -4.95 11.53
N GLU A 345 9.71 -3.87 10.76
CA GLU A 345 10.30 -2.58 11.18
C GLU A 345 9.65 -2.03 12.44
N LEU A 346 8.33 -2.19 12.53
CA LEU A 346 7.50 -1.63 13.61
C LEU A 346 7.19 -2.66 14.70
N ALA A 347 7.81 -3.84 14.64
CA ALA A 347 7.66 -4.88 15.66
C ALA A 347 8.07 -4.40 17.08
N PRO A 348 9.13 -3.59 17.27
CA PRO A 348 9.47 -3.05 18.60
C PRO A 348 8.35 -2.17 19.19
N GLU A 349 7.68 -1.38 18.36
CA GLU A 349 6.56 -0.53 18.78
C GLU A 349 5.25 -1.30 18.98
N ARG A 350 5.04 -2.37 18.21
CA ARG A 350 3.83 -3.22 18.27
C ARG A 350 3.93 -4.30 19.35
N GLY A 351 5.14 -4.70 19.73
CA GLY A 351 5.42 -5.75 20.71
C GLY A 351 5.34 -7.18 20.16
N PHE A 352 5.26 -7.38 18.84
CA PHE A 352 5.22 -8.71 18.22
C PHE A 352 5.68 -8.68 16.76
N LEU A 353 6.11 -9.85 16.25
CA LEU A 353 6.42 -10.10 14.84
C LEU A 353 5.24 -10.78 14.14
N PRO A 354 5.06 -10.58 12.81
CA PRO A 354 4.05 -11.30 12.05
C PRO A 354 4.44 -12.76 11.82
N ASP A 355 3.45 -13.62 11.56
CA ASP A 355 3.67 -15.06 11.31
C ASP A 355 4.63 -15.35 10.15
N ALA A 356 4.62 -14.50 9.11
CA ALA A 356 5.54 -14.61 7.98
C ALA A 356 7.02 -14.50 8.40
N SER A 357 7.32 -13.86 9.53
CA SER A 357 8.69 -13.73 10.04
C SER A 357 9.28 -15.05 10.54
N GLN A 358 8.47 -16.09 10.78
CA GLN A 358 8.98 -17.45 11.06
C GLN A 358 9.82 -18.02 9.90
N LYS A 359 9.62 -17.51 8.69
CA LYS A 359 10.38 -17.88 7.47
C LYS A 359 11.31 -16.75 7.02
N HIS A 360 11.65 -15.84 7.92
CA HIS A 360 12.55 -14.73 7.68
C HIS A 360 13.52 -14.54 8.85
N GLY A 361 14.60 -13.79 8.61
CA GLY A 361 15.56 -13.42 9.64
C GLY A 361 15.88 -11.94 9.51
N SER A 362 15.91 -11.24 10.66
CA SER A 362 16.16 -9.80 10.74
C SER A 362 17.38 -9.39 9.91
N TRP A 363 17.23 -8.41 9.03
CA TRP A 363 18.33 -7.83 8.25
C TRP A 363 19.25 -8.84 7.54
N GLY A 364 18.66 -9.92 7.02
CA GLY A 364 19.39 -10.96 6.29
C GLY A 364 20.04 -12.01 7.18
N ASN A 365 19.66 -12.09 8.47
CA ASN A 365 20.24 -13.04 9.42
C ASN A 365 20.24 -14.49 8.93
N GLY A 366 19.23 -14.91 8.16
CA GLY A 366 19.21 -16.26 7.57
C GLY A 366 20.37 -16.59 6.60
N LEU A 367 21.26 -15.63 6.30
CA LEU A 367 22.47 -15.82 5.51
C LEU A 367 23.70 -16.16 6.36
N ASP A 368 23.61 -16.10 7.69
CA ASP A 368 24.71 -16.30 8.65
C ASP A 368 25.38 -17.67 8.55
N MET A 369 24.65 -18.71 8.17
CA MET A 369 25.14 -20.08 8.02
C MET A 369 25.58 -20.43 6.58
N HIS A 370 25.52 -19.48 5.65
CA HIS A 370 25.89 -19.72 4.25
C HIS A 370 27.37 -20.10 4.12
N THR A 371 27.77 -21.06 3.28
CA THR A 371 29.17 -21.55 3.16
C THR A 371 30.18 -20.49 2.73
N LYS A 372 29.79 -19.59 1.83
CA LYS A 372 30.63 -18.48 1.31
C LYS A 372 30.75 -17.31 2.31
N PRO A 373 31.97 -16.89 2.70
CA PRO A 373 32.17 -15.85 3.70
C PRO A 373 31.61 -14.47 3.29
N TRP A 374 31.74 -14.08 2.02
CA TRP A 374 31.18 -12.81 1.52
C TRP A 374 29.64 -12.78 1.45
N VAL A 375 28.97 -13.94 1.55
CA VAL A 375 27.50 -14.01 1.68
C VAL A 375 27.10 -13.80 3.14
N ARG A 376 27.79 -14.49 4.08
CA ARG A 376 27.58 -14.28 5.52
C ARG A 376 27.84 -12.85 5.97
N ALA A 377 28.85 -12.18 5.39
CA ALA A 377 29.16 -10.78 5.66
C ALA A 377 28.01 -9.79 5.35
N ARG A 378 26.97 -10.26 4.63
CA ARG A 378 25.75 -9.49 4.32
C ARG A 378 24.67 -9.62 5.38
N ALA A 379 24.78 -10.56 6.32
CA ALA A 379 23.77 -10.84 7.36
C ALA A 379 23.75 -9.77 8.46
N ARG A 380 23.61 -8.50 8.08
CA ARG A 380 23.71 -7.34 8.96
C ARG A 380 23.02 -6.12 8.35
N ARG A 381 22.40 -5.32 9.21
CA ARG A 381 21.62 -4.14 8.83
C ARG A 381 22.41 -3.16 7.97
N ASP A 382 23.60 -2.79 8.42
CA ASP A 382 24.40 -1.74 7.79
C ASP A 382 24.88 -2.11 6.37
N TYR A 383 24.94 -3.40 6.03
CA TYR A 383 25.19 -3.83 4.66
C TYR A 383 24.00 -3.49 3.75
N TRP A 384 22.80 -3.95 4.10
CA TRP A 384 21.61 -3.79 3.27
C TRP A 384 21.08 -2.36 3.22
N GLU A 385 21.23 -1.60 4.31
CA GLU A 385 20.81 -0.20 4.38
C GLU A 385 21.70 0.73 3.53
N LYS A 386 22.95 0.33 3.26
CA LYS A 386 23.92 1.13 2.48
C LYS A 386 24.17 0.60 1.07
N LEU A 387 23.81 -0.65 0.80
CA LEU A 387 23.93 -1.22 -0.53
C LEU A 387 23.01 -0.45 -1.47
N LEU A 388 23.58 0.09 -2.55
CA LEU A 388 22.84 0.63 -3.68
C LEU A 388 22.72 -0.49 -4.73
N PRO A 389 21.55 -1.17 -4.85
CA PRO A 389 21.42 -2.28 -5.77
C PRO A 389 21.57 -1.79 -7.22
N ALA A 390 22.37 -2.48 -8.01
CA ALA A 390 22.50 -2.17 -9.44
C ALA A 390 21.20 -2.53 -10.18
N SER A 391 20.85 -1.75 -11.22
CA SER A 391 19.66 -2.02 -12.05
C SER A 391 19.79 -3.27 -12.92
N GLY A 392 21.03 -3.70 -13.21
CA GLY A 392 21.34 -4.78 -14.15
C GLY A 392 21.02 -4.45 -15.62
N ARG A 393 20.71 -3.19 -15.95
CA ARG A 393 20.30 -2.75 -17.29
C ARG A 393 21.23 -1.62 -17.80
N PRO A 394 22.42 -1.94 -18.32
CA PRO A 394 23.45 -0.94 -18.62
C PRO A 394 23.13 0.00 -19.80
N LEU A 395 22.15 -0.36 -20.64
CA LEU A 395 21.71 0.45 -21.78
C LEU A 395 20.41 1.22 -21.50
N CYS A 396 19.83 1.07 -20.31
CA CYS A 396 18.59 1.76 -19.93
C CYS A 396 18.92 2.99 -19.09
N PRO A 397 18.15 4.09 -19.25
CA PRO A 397 18.28 5.24 -18.36
C PRO A 397 17.78 4.89 -16.95
N SER A 398 18.14 5.72 -15.96
CA SER A 398 17.63 5.59 -14.58
C SER A 398 16.26 6.24 -14.37
N MET A 399 15.83 7.09 -15.30
CA MET A 399 14.57 7.84 -15.27
C MET A 399 14.02 7.97 -16.69
N SER A 400 12.72 8.22 -16.79
CA SER A 400 11.96 8.42 -18.02
C SER A 400 11.18 9.73 -17.94
N THR A 401 10.85 10.32 -19.09
CA THR A 401 9.97 11.49 -19.14
C THR A 401 8.52 11.02 -19.20
N PRO A 402 7.62 11.48 -18.30
CA PRO A 402 6.20 11.16 -18.38
C PRO A 402 5.55 11.60 -19.70
N ASP A 403 4.66 10.77 -20.22
CA ASP A 403 3.76 11.11 -21.32
C ASP A 403 2.62 12.00 -20.75
N GLY A 404 2.60 13.31 -21.03
CA GLY A 404 1.55 14.22 -20.53
C GLY A 404 0.97 15.09 -21.65
N TRP A 405 -0.31 14.89 -22.01
CA TRP A 405 -0.92 15.55 -23.18
C TRP A 405 -1.95 16.63 -22.80
N GLY A 406 -1.89 17.11 -21.56
CA GLY A 406 -2.78 18.16 -21.05
C GLY A 406 -4.26 17.75 -20.98
N VAL A 407 -4.53 16.46 -20.86
CA VAL A 407 -5.89 15.89 -20.82
C VAL A 407 -6.42 15.96 -19.38
N THR A 408 -7.60 16.54 -19.18
CA THR A 408 -8.25 16.70 -17.86
C THR A 408 -9.76 16.46 -17.94
N LYS A 409 -10.48 16.50 -16.81
CA LYS A 409 -11.94 16.27 -16.68
C LYS A 409 -12.73 16.98 -17.80
N GLY A 410 -13.63 16.24 -18.45
CA GLY A 410 -14.43 16.73 -19.56
C GLY A 410 -13.76 16.69 -20.95
N HIS A 411 -12.48 16.33 -21.04
CA HIS A 411 -11.81 16.14 -22.33
C HIS A 411 -12.37 14.91 -23.08
N ALA A 412 -12.50 15.00 -24.41
CA ALA A 412 -13.11 13.96 -25.25
C ALA A 412 -12.45 12.58 -25.08
N ASP A 413 -11.11 12.56 -24.94
CA ASP A 413 -10.34 11.32 -24.76
C ASP A 413 -10.64 10.60 -23.42
N LEU A 414 -11.19 11.30 -22.42
CA LEU A 414 -11.57 10.74 -21.11
C LEU A 414 -13.04 10.32 -21.02
N MET A 415 -13.88 10.70 -21.98
CA MET A 415 -15.31 10.40 -21.91
C MET A 415 -15.55 8.89 -21.99
N GLN A 416 -16.47 8.39 -21.16
CA GLN A 416 -16.88 6.98 -21.15
C GLN A 416 -17.40 6.56 -22.53
N GLN A 417 -16.97 5.39 -22.98
CA GLN A 417 -17.46 4.75 -24.19
C GLN A 417 -17.80 3.29 -23.87
N ARG A 418 -18.93 2.80 -24.36
CA ARG A 418 -19.32 1.39 -24.23
C ARG A 418 -18.52 0.49 -25.15
N GLU A 419 -18.18 0.98 -26.33
CA GLU A 419 -17.39 0.24 -27.31
C GLU A 419 -15.90 0.28 -26.97
N ALA A 420 -15.16 -0.74 -27.41
CA ALA A 420 -13.71 -0.75 -27.33
C ALA A 420 -13.13 0.42 -28.15
N THR A 421 -11.98 0.94 -27.71
CA THR A 421 -11.26 1.96 -28.48
C THR A 421 -10.96 1.43 -29.88
N THR A 422 -11.49 2.11 -30.90
CA THR A 422 -11.36 1.70 -32.30
C THR A 422 -9.92 1.82 -32.80
N GLU A 423 -9.56 1.07 -33.85
CA GLU A 423 -8.23 1.19 -34.49
C GLU A 423 -7.93 2.63 -34.96
N GLY A 424 -8.96 3.36 -35.41
CA GLY A 424 -8.83 4.75 -35.82
C GLY A 424 -8.44 5.66 -34.66
N GLN A 425 -9.15 5.56 -33.52
CA GLN A 425 -8.82 6.30 -32.30
C GLN A 425 -7.43 5.94 -31.77
N LEU A 426 -7.06 4.66 -31.78
CA LEU A 426 -5.72 4.23 -31.40
C LEU A 426 -4.65 4.83 -32.30
N LYS A 427 -4.88 4.90 -33.62
CA LYS A 427 -3.94 5.52 -34.57
C LYS A 427 -3.72 7.00 -34.25
N GLU A 428 -4.77 7.74 -33.90
CA GLU A 428 -4.65 9.15 -33.49
C GLU A 428 -3.81 9.31 -32.22
N LEU A 429 -4.03 8.44 -31.22
CA LEU A 429 -3.20 8.42 -30.01
C LEU A 429 -1.73 8.09 -30.36
N PHE A 430 -1.47 7.07 -31.19
CA PHE A 430 -0.10 6.75 -31.60
C PHE A 430 0.61 7.91 -32.31
N GLU A 431 -0.10 8.68 -33.14
CA GLU A 431 0.46 9.86 -33.80
C GLU A 431 0.72 11.02 -32.83
N LYS A 432 -0.15 11.25 -31.83
CA LYS A 432 0.09 12.23 -30.77
C LYS A 432 1.34 11.86 -29.94
N GLN A 433 1.53 10.58 -29.60
CA GLN A 433 2.70 10.10 -28.87
C GLN A 433 4.01 10.33 -29.65
N LYS A 434 4.01 10.04 -30.96
CA LYS A 434 5.17 10.29 -31.82
C LYS A 434 5.54 11.78 -31.86
N LYS A 435 4.54 12.67 -31.97
CA LYS A 435 4.78 14.13 -31.98
C LYS A 435 5.36 14.62 -30.66
N ALA A 436 4.82 14.16 -29.53
CA ALA A 436 5.33 14.54 -28.20
C ALA A 436 6.82 14.17 -28.03
N LYS A 437 7.23 12.99 -28.51
CA LYS A 437 8.63 12.52 -28.48
C LYS A 437 9.59 13.26 -29.42
N VAL A 438 9.09 14.01 -30.40
CA VAL A 438 9.92 14.85 -31.29
C VAL A 438 10.12 16.25 -30.71
N THR A 439 9.21 16.70 -29.84
CA THR A 439 9.24 18.03 -29.21
C THR A 439 9.89 18.06 -27.82
N ALA A 440 10.05 16.90 -27.18
CA ALA A 440 10.79 16.71 -25.94
C ALA A 440 12.24 16.30 -26.22
#